data_AF-A0A9P3ZQA4-F1
#
_entry.id   AF-A0A9P3ZQA4-F1
#
_cell.length_a   1.000
_cell.length_b   1.000
_cell.length_c   1.000
_cell.angle_alpha   90.00
_cell.angle_beta   90.00
_cell.angle_gamma   90.00
#
_symmetry.space_group_name_H-M   'P 1'
#
loop_
_entity.id
_entity.type
_entity.pdbx_description
1 polymer ?
#
loop_
_entity_poly.entity_id
_entity_poly.type
_entity_poly.pdbx_seq_one_letter_code
_entity_poly.pdbx_strand_id
1 'polypeptide(L)'
;MNTYPCILLLATALAGVASILAVTPEEGKQIYAEAKAGKAEAQYRLGLCYLKGDGVKRSPSQAKFWFSKAARQGHRTAERSLRLIPKMAPLPVNSSVDQATRQKKGMELYEYLYKLKDYKAEREVVVKTFGRDKKGKIPAQGTAPNLAAVSALIRAGADVNYQGEDTQNYKSCPLALAVNMEFYELADLLIANGADVNVELKENGKIGNSFSLLSRYSNDYPLSKAKYLLENGADPDYVRDSGYPLLVWAARHGQKEFAALLLEYGADPDKTLTLPRKKNYKPGNGETALWAAANSTNAKDPDLEAVANLLIQHKADVNRRARDGTTALDRAIARKRDGLVRILKAAGAKTSKESGK
;
A
#
# COMPACT_ATOMS: atom_id res chain seq x y z
N MET A 1 -14.67 2.29 42.89
CA MET A 1 -15.30 3.14 41.86
C MET A 1 -14.21 3.99 41.24
N ASN A 2 -13.73 3.67 40.04
CA ASN A 2 -12.63 4.38 39.39
C ASN A 2 -13.18 5.59 38.61
N THR A 3 -12.90 6.78 39.11
CA THR A 3 -13.16 8.08 38.47
C THR A 3 -12.04 8.40 37.47
N TYR A 4 -12.36 8.56 36.18
CA TYR A 4 -11.45 9.14 35.20
C TYR A 4 -11.71 10.66 35.10
N PRO A 5 -10.69 11.53 35.22
CA PRO A 5 -10.89 12.97 35.16
C PRO A 5 -11.03 13.43 33.70
N CYS A 6 -12.19 14.00 33.37
CA CYS A 6 -12.34 14.89 32.22
C CYS A 6 -11.62 16.20 32.56
N ILE A 7 -10.42 16.40 32.03
CA ILE A 7 -9.74 17.69 32.13
C ILE A 7 -10.38 18.62 31.08
N LEU A 8 -11.21 19.54 31.58
CA LEU A 8 -11.69 20.73 30.87
C LEU A 8 -10.50 21.63 30.51
N LEU A 9 -10.49 22.16 29.28
CA LEU A 9 -9.83 23.43 28.99
C LEU A 9 -10.82 24.34 28.26
N LEU A 10 -11.09 25.48 28.91
CA LEU A 10 -11.89 26.61 28.43
C LEU A 10 -11.25 27.23 27.19
N ALA A 11 -12.03 27.40 26.12
CA ALA A 11 -11.69 28.28 25.01
C ALA A 11 -12.74 29.39 24.93
N THR A 12 -12.35 30.60 25.32
CA THR A 12 -13.13 31.82 25.12
C THR A 12 -13.11 32.23 23.65
N ALA A 13 -14.27 32.73 23.21
CA ALA A 13 -14.67 33.15 21.88
C ALA A 13 -13.62 33.83 20.99
N LEU A 14 -13.64 33.46 19.70
CA LEU A 14 -13.65 34.40 18.57
C LEU A 14 -14.33 33.72 17.38
N ALA A 15 -15.46 34.32 16.96
CA ALA A 15 -16.28 33.91 15.84
C ALA A 15 -15.57 34.19 14.51
N GLY A 16 -15.84 33.35 13.49
CA GLY A 16 -15.75 33.78 12.10
C GLY A 16 -14.62 33.22 11.24
N VAL A 17 -14.34 31.91 11.32
CA VAL A 17 -13.88 31.14 10.17
C VAL A 17 -14.29 29.69 10.38
N ALA A 18 -14.89 29.05 9.38
CA ALA A 18 -15.16 27.62 9.38
C ALA A 18 -13.83 26.86 9.32
N SER A 19 -13.13 26.82 10.44
CA SER A 19 -11.99 25.95 10.64
C SER A 19 -12.52 24.53 10.85
N ILE A 20 -11.86 23.58 10.21
CA ILE A 20 -11.97 22.13 10.43
C ILE A 20 -11.56 21.90 11.90
N LEU A 21 -12.50 22.09 12.83
CA LEU A 21 -12.21 22.22 14.25
C LEU A 21 -12.43 20.91 14.97
N ALA A 22 -11.55 20.67 15.95
CA ALA A 22 -11.52 19.54 16.85
C ALA A 22 -12.92 19.13 17.33
N VAL A 23 -13.13 17.82 17.46
CA VAL A 23 -14.36 17.22 18.02
C VAL A 23 -14.72 17.95 19.31
N THR A 24 -15.90 18.57 19.34
CA THR A 24 -16.34 19.30 20.53
C THR A 24 -16.55 18.34 21.70
N PRO A 25 -16.47 18.80 22.96
CA PRO A 25 -16.68 17.93 24.13
C PRO A 25 -18.03 17.20 24.11
N GLU A 26 -19.09 17.83 23.59
CA GLU A 26 -20.42 17.21 23.50
C GLU A 26 -20.50 16.18 22.37
N GLU A 27 -19.92 16.46 21.20
CA GLU A 27 -19.78 15.47 20.13
C GLU A 27 -18.92 14.28 20.56
N GLY A 28 -17.85 14.51 21.33
CA GLY A 28 -16.99 13.47 21.88
C GLY A 28 -17.73 12.53 22.83
N LYS A 29 -18.56 13.09 23.73
CA LYS A 29 -19.45 12.30 24.61
C LYS A 29 -20.45 11.47 23.81
N GLN A 30 -21.06 12.05 22.79
CA GLN A 30 -22.01 11.36 21.93
C GLN A 30 -21.35 10.21 21.14
N ILE A 31 -20.20 10.47 20.50
CA ILE A 31 -19.41 9.46 19.79
C ILE A 31 -19.04 8.31 20.74
N TYR A 32 -18.63 8.62 21.97
CA TYR A 32 -18.30 7.60 22.96
C TYR A 32 -19.51 6.75 23.38
N ALA A 33 -20.66 7.38 23.65
CA ALA A 33 -21.89 6.69 24.00
C ALA A 33 -22.35 5.76 22.87
N GLU A 34 -22.34 6.25 21.63
CA GLU A 34 -22.72 5.48 20.45
C GLU A 34 -21.73 4.34 20.12
N ALA A 35 -20.43 4.57 20.29
CA ALA A 35 -19.40 3.55 20.13
C ALA A 35 -19.56 2.42 21.16
N LYS A 36 -19.91 2.77 22.41
CA LYS A 36 -20.23 1.83 23.49
C LYS A 36 -21.53 1.08 23.23
N ALA A 37 -22.51 1.72 22.60
CA ALA A 37 -23.75 1.10 22.14
C ALA A 37 -23.56 0.17 20.93
N GLY A 38 -22.35 0.08 20.38
CA GLY A 38 -22.02 -0.90 19.34
C GLY A 38 -22.05 -0.36 17.92
N LYS A 39 -22.43 0.90 17.67
CA LYS A 39 -22.53 1.43 16.30
C LYS A 39 -21.16 1.47 15.62
N ALA A 40 -21.01 0.77 14.49
CA ALA A 40 -19.74 0.63 13.78
C ALA A 40 -19.13 1.98 13.34
N GLU A 41 -19.96 2.91 12.82
CA GLU A 41 -19.52 4.25 12.43
C GLU A 41 -19.00 5.06 13.62
N ALA A 42 -19.68 4.99 14.77
CA ALA A 42 -19.24 5.68 15.99
C ALA A 42 -17.94 5.08 16.54
N GLN A 43 -17.77 3.76 16.47
CA GLN A 43 -16.50 3.09 16.81
C GLN A 43 -15.37 3.51 15.87
N TYR A 44 -15.65 3.67 14.58
CA TYR A 44 -14.69 4.23 13.63
C TYR A 44 -14.32 5.68 13.98
N ARG A 45 -15.30 6.57 14.17
CA ARG A 45 -15.05 7.96 14.55
C ARG A 45 -14.28 8.09 15.87
N LEU A 46 -14.58 7.26 16.85
CA LEU A 46 -13.84 7.23 18.12
C LEU A 46 -12.39 6.76 17.91
N GLY A 47 -12.18 5.77 17.05
CA GLY A 47 -10.84 5.34 16.66
C GLY A 47 -10.03 6.46 16.02
N LEU A 48 -10.64 7.30 15.17
CA LEU A 48 -9.99 8.48 14.60
C LEU A 48 -9.62 9.52 15.67
N CYS A 49 -10.50 9.75 16.66
CA CYS A 49 -10.21 10.67 17.77
C CYS A 49 -8.96 10.21 18.53
N TYR A 50 -8.86 8.92 18.86
CA TYR A 50 -7.66 8.36 19.50
C TYR A 50 -6.42 8.39 18.59
N LEU A 51 -6.59 8.23 17.28
CA LEU A 51 -5.46 8.23 16.35
C LEU A 51 -4.83 9.63 16.19
N LYS A 52 -5.67 10.66 16.14
CA LYS A 52 -5.28 12.07 15.97
C LYS A 52 -4.96 12.77 17.28
N GLY A 53 -5.60 12.35 18.37
CA GLY A 53 -5.57 13.06 19.65
C GLY A 53 -6.64 14.16 19.76
N ASP A 54 -7.75 14.02 19.04
CA ASP A 54 -8.84 15.00 19.02
C ASP A 54 -9.75 14.77 20.24
N GLY A 55 -9.71 15.68 21.22
CA GLY A 55 -10.51 15.58 22.46
C GLY A 55 -10.09 14.46 23.43
N VAL A 56 -9.12 13.63 23.05
CA VAL A 56 -8.54 12.55 23.88
C VAL A 56 -7.02 12.53 23.69
N LYS A 57 -6.28 12.00 24.67
CA LYS A 57 -4.84 11.78 24.47
C LYS A 57 -4.61 10.80 23.32
N ARG A 58 -3.78 11.20 22.34
CA ARG A 58 -3.42 10.35 21.19
C ARG A 58 -2.95 8.98 21.67
N SER A 59 -3.61 7.94 21.18
CA SER A 59 -3.34 6.54 21.52
C SER A 59 -3.63 5.65 20.30
N PRO A 60 -2.61 5.33 19.49
CA PRO A 60 -2.72 4.37 18.39
C PRO A 60 -3.29 3.01 18.83
N SER A 61 -2.98 2.56 20.05
CA SER A 61 -3.51 1.32 20.62
C SER A 61 -5.03 1.36 20.86
N GLN A 62 -5.55 2.47 21.40
CA GLN A 62 -6.99 2.69 21.53
C GLN A 62 -7.66 2.83 20.16
N ALA A 63 -7.04 3.54 19.22
CA ALA A 63 -7.53 3.63 17.85
C ALA A 63 -7.67 2.24 17.22
N LYS A 64 -6.66 1.38 17.41
CA LYS A 64 -6.68 0.00 16.92
C LYS A 64 -7.80 -0.81 17.57
N PHE A 65 -8.00 -0.66 18.88
CA PHE A 65 -9.09 -1.34 19.58
C PHE A 65 -10.47 -0.99 19.00
N TRP A 66 -10.74 0.30 18.80
CA TRP A 66 -12.04 0.77 18.30
C TRP A 66 -12.25 0.45 16.83
N PHE A 67 -11.25 0.65 15.98
CA PHE A 67 -11.34 0.23 14.59
C PHE A 67 -11.51 -1.29 14.47
N SER A 68 -10.90 -2.10 15.34
CA SER A 68 -11.07 -3.57 15.32
C SER A 68 -12.49 -4.00 15.61
N LYS A 69 -13.20 -3.25 16.47
CA LYS A 69 -14.62 -3.50 16.74
C LYS A 69 -15.49 -3.11 15.55
N ALA A 70 -15.22 -1.97 14.92
CA ALA A 70 -15.95 -1.55 13.72
C ALA A 70 -15.71 -2.50 12.54
N ALA A 71 -14.46 -2.89 12.30
CA ALA A 71 -14.06 -3.82 11.24
C ALA A 71 -14.73 -5.20 11.40
N ARG A 72 -14.85 -5.71 12.64
CA ARG A 72 -15.58 -6.97 12.92
C ARG A 72 -17.06 -6.92 12.54
N GLN A 73 -17.63 -5.72 12.40
CA GLN A 73 -19.01 -5.52 11.93
C GLN A 73 -19.08 -5.29 10.41
N GLY A 74 -17.98 -5.50 9.67
CA GLY A 74 -17.90 -5.27 8.22
C GLY A 74 -17.61 -3.82 7.83
N HIS A 75 -17.21 -2.95 8.77
CA HIS A 75 -16.89 -1.56 8.47
C HIS A 75 -15.55 -1.44 7.73
N ARG A 76 -15.60 -1.45 6.39
CA ARG A 76 -14.41 -1.46 5.52
C ARG A 76 -13.44 -0.30 5.78
N THR A 77 -13.94 0.90 6.07
CA THR A 77 -13.06 2.05 6.36
C THR A 77 -12.28 1.85 7.65
N ALA A 78 -12.86 1.22 8.67
CA ALA A 78 -12.19 0.94 9.92
C ALA A 78 -11.17 -0.18 9.74
N GLU A 79 -11.49 -1.20 8.94
CA GLU A 79 -10.54 -2.23 8.55
C GLU A 79 -9.32 -1.63 7.83
N ARG A 80 -9.55 -0.70 6.90
CA ARG A 80 -8.47 0.05 6.25
C ARG A 80 -7.68 0.88 7.26
N SER A 81 -8.35 1.59 8.17
CA SER A 81 -7.67 2.39 9.19
C SER A 81 -6.88 1.56 10.20
N LEU A 82 -7.26 0.31 10.49
CA LEU A 82 -6.44 -0.60 11.31
C LEU A 82 -5.09 -0.88 10.70
N ARG A 83 -5.09 -1.11 9.39
CA ARG A 83 -3.88 -1.39 8.60
C ARG A 83 -2.96 -0.15 8.67
N LEU A 84 -3.54 1.04 8.55
CA LEU A 84 -2.82 2.32 8.57
C LEU A 84 -2.31 2.80 9.95
N ILE A 85 -2.64 2.12 11.06
CA ILE A 85 -2.11 2.52 12.36
C ILE A 85 -0.64 2.15 12.46
N PRO A 86 0.27 3.10 12.75
CA PRO A 86 1.67 2.79 12.98
C PRO A 86 1.81 1.76 14.10
N LYS A 87 2.56 0.69 13.83
CA LYS A 87 2.79 -0.40 14.80
C LYS A 87 3.69 0.05 15.96
N MET A 88 4.38 1.18 15.81
CA MET A 88 5.25 1.80 16.79
C MET A 88 4.82 3.25 17.09
N ALA A 89 5.15 3.73 18.28
CA ALA A 89 4.97 5.15 18.62
C ALA A 89 6.06 6.01 17.95
N PRO A 90 5.73 7.24 17.50
CA PRO A 90 6.74 8.19 17.03
C PRO A 90 7.74 8.53 18.15
N LEU A 91 8.98 8.80 17.76
CA LEU A 91 10.01 9.26 18.68
C LEU A 91 9.87 10.77 18.96
N PRO A 92 10.34 11.27 20.11
CA PRO A 92 10.46 12.70 20.34
C PRO A 92 11.55 13.26 19.42
N VAL A 93 11.16 13.87 18.31
CA VAL A 93 12.07 14.50 17.35
C VAL A 93 12.39 15.92 17.80
N ASN A 94 13.66 16.32 17.73
CA ASN A 94 14.02 17.72 17.92
C ASN A 94 13.43 18.57 16.79
N SER A 95 12.29 19.23 17.02
CA SER A 95 11.63 20.03 16.00
C SER A 95 12.32 21.36 15.71
N SER A 96 13.28 21.78 16.56
CA SER A 96 13.96 23.08 16.44
C SER A 96 15.11 23.09 15.43
N VAL A 97 15.47 21.94 14.84
CA VAL A 97 16.53 21.91 13.82
C VAL A 97 16.03 22.45 12.48
N ASP A 98 16.89 23.25 11.82
CA ASP A 98 16.65 23.79 10.49
C ASP A 98 16.61 22.71 9.40
N GLN A 99 16.11 23.07 8.22
CA GLN A 99 15.94 22.13 7.11
C GLN A 99 17.27 21.54 6.61
N ALA A 100 18.34 22.33 6.60
CA ALA A 100 19.66 21.87 6.15
C ALA A 100 20.22 20.78 7.06
N THR A 101 20.08 20.98 8.37
CA THR A 101 20.46 20.00 9.40
C THR A 101 19.63 18.73 9.28
N ARG A 102 18.30 18.86 9.05
CA ARG A 102 17.42 17.71 8.81
C ARG A 102 17.86 16.89 7.60
N GLN A 103 18.18 17.55 6.49
CA GLN A 103 18.67 16.89 5.27
C GLN A 103 20.01 16.20 5.50
N LYS A 104 20.98 16.88 6.14
CA LYS A 104 22.28 16.28 6.49
C LYS A 104 22.10 15.04 7.36
N LYS A 105 21.24 15.11 8.37
CA LYS A 105 20.91 13.97 9.24
C LYS A 105 20.15 12.87 8.50
N GLY A 106 19.29 13.23 7.55
CA GLY A 106 18.63 12.29 6.64
C GLY A 106 19.61 11.55 5.73
N MET A 107 20.63 12.25 5.21
CA MET A 107 21.73 11.66 4.46
C MET A 107 22.56 10.70 5.32
N GLU A 108 22.93 11.09 6.54
CA GLU A 108 23.63 10.21 7.49
C GLU A 108 22.83 8.93 7.79
N LEU A 109 21.51 9.05 7.97
CA LEU A 109 20.59 7.92 8.14
C LEU A 109 20.55 7.03 6.89
N TYR A 110 20.41 7.62 5.72
CA TYR A 110 20.42 6.88 4.46
C TYR A 110 21.73 6.11 4.26
N GLU A 111 22.88 6.76 4.43
CA GLU A 111 24.19 6.12 4.26
C GLU A 111 24.42 4.99 5.26
N TYR A 112 23.99 5.18 6.50
CA TYR A 112 24.03 4.14 7.52
C TYR A 112 23.26 2.90 7.06
N LEU A 113 22.03 3.06 6.59
CA LEU A 113 21.21 1.95 6.11
C LEU A 113 21.72 1.36 4.79
N TYR A 114 22.25 2.20 3.91
CA TYR A 114 22.77 1.78 2.61
C TYR A 114 23.99 0.85 2.77
N LYS A 115 24.86 1.11 3.76
CA LYS A 115 25.97 0.19 4.09
C LYS A 115 25.49 -1.20 4.54
N LEU A 116 24.25 -1.30 5.01
CA LEU A 116 23.64 -2.54 5.50
C LEU A 116 22.70 -3.21 4.48
N LYS A 117 22.53 -2.63 3.28
CA LYS A 117 21.54 -3.07 2.27
C LYS A 117 21.62 -4.54 1.87
N ASP A 118 22.79 -5.16 2.05
CA ASP A 118 23.06 -6.57 1.71
C ASP A 118 22.71 -7.53 2.86
N TYR A 119 22.21 -7.00 3.99
CA TYR A 119 21.69 -7.79 5.11
C TYR A 119 20.51 -8.67 4.66
N LYS A 120 20.53 -9.92 5.11
CA LYS A 120 19.44 -10.89 4.93
C LYS A 120 19.06 -11.48 6.28
N ALA A 121 17.78 -11.34 6.64
CA ALA A 121 17.25 -11.91 7.87
C ALA A 121 17.32 -13.45 7.89
N GLU A 122 17.32 -14.04 9.08
CA GLU A 122 17.14 -15.49 9.27
C GLU A 122 15.79 -15.91 8.68
N ARG A 123 15.76 -17.06 7.99
CA ARG A 123 14.52 -17.60 7.41
C ARG A 123 14.38 -19.10 7.63
N GLU A 124 13.17 -19.54 7.93
CA GLU A 124 12.82 -20.96 7.93
C GLU A 124 12.64 -21.46 6.49
N VAL A 125 13.13 -22.67 6.23
CA VAL A 125 12.97 -23.35 4.95
C VAL A 125 12.49 -24.77 5.18
N VAL A 126 11.61 -25.25 4.31
CA VAL A 126 11.21 -26.66 4.30
C VAL A 126 12.18 -27.40 3.39
N VAL A 127 13.04 -28.22 3.99
CA VAL A 127 13.95 -29.09 3.26
C VAL A 127 13.19 -30.37 2.93
N LYS A 128 12.82 -30.52 1.66
CA LYS A 128 12.21 -31.75 1.16
C LYS A 128 13.29 -32.81 1.02
N THR A 129 13.32 -33.75 1.96
CA THR A 129 14.13 -34.98 1.85
C THR A 129 13.20 -36.17 1.65
N PHE A 130 13.64 -37.19 0.90
CA PHE A 130 12.88 -38.41 0.55
C PHE A 130 11.92 -38.86 1.67
N GLY A 131 10.63 -38.50 1.54
CA GLY A 131 9.54 -38.93 2.42
C GLY A 131 9.32 -38.16 3.73
N ARG A 132 10.09 -37.11 4.06
CA ARG A 132 9.82 -36.26 5.24
C ARG A 132 10.14 -34.79 4.97
N ASP A 133 9.18 -33.92 5.26
CA ASP A 133 9.37 -32.48 5.34
C ASP A 133 10.10 -32.13 6.64
N LYS A 134 11.36 -31.68 6.55
CA LYS A 134 12.10 -31.18 7.71
C LYS A 134 12.16 -29.66 7.67
N LYS A 135 11.81 -29.00 8.78
CA LYS A 135 12.05 -27.57 8.96
C LYS A 135 13.55 -27.34 9.19
N GLY A 136 14.18 -26.59 8.30
CA GLY A 136 15.54 -26.07 8.42
C GLY A 136 15.53 -24.55 8.64
N LYS A 137 16.65 -24.01 9.12
CA LYS A 137 16.86 -22.57 9.28
C LYS A 137 18.05 -22.14 8.44
N ILE A 138 17.89 -21.06 7.68
CA ILE A 138 18.99 -20.35 7.03
C ILE A 138 19.34 -19.18 7.94
N PRO A 139 20.55 -19.15 8.52
CA PRO A 139 20.95 -18.08 9.44
C PRO A 139 21.03 -16.74 8.71
N ALA A 140 20.91 -15.65 9.48
CA ALA A 140 21.05 -14.30 8.95
C ALA A 140 22.44 -14.09 8.31
N GLN A 141 22.50 -13.22 7.31
CA GLN A 141 23.74 -12.83 6.62
C GLN A 141 23.94 -11.32 6.73
N GLY A 142 25.17 -10.90 7.04
CA GLY A 142 25.52 -9.49 7.21
C GLY A 142 25.18 -8.92 8.59
N THR A 143 25.47 -7.63 8.79
CA THR A 143 25.23 -6.93 10.05
C THR A 143 23.80 -6.40 10.09
N ALA A 144 23.03 -6.80 11.10
CA ALA A 144 21.68 -6.29 11.29
C ALA A 144 21.70 -4.78 11.64
N PRO A 145 20.80 -3.97 11.04
CA PRO A 145 20.54 -2.60 11.48
C PRO A 145 20.32 -2.46 12.99
N ASN A 146 21.01 -1.48 13.58
CA ASN A 146 20.89 -1.14 14.98
C ASN A 146 19.79 -0.08 15.16
N LEU A 147 18.65 -0.48 15.71
CA LEU A 147 17.51 0.42 15.95
C LEU A 147 17.85 1.59 16.88
N ALA A 148 18.79 1.43 17.82
CA ALA A 148 19.22 2.53 18.68
C ALA A 148 19.98 3.60 17.89
N ALA A 149 20.85 3.20 16.96
CA ALA A 149 21.56 4.11 16.07
C ALA A 149 20.59 4.88 15.16
N VAL A 150 19.64 4.17 14.54
CA VAL A 150 18.57 4.79 13.73
C VAL A 150 17.72 5.74 14.57
N SER A 151 17.30 5.31 15.77
CA SER A 151 16.51 6.14 16.67
C SER A 151 17.25 7.40 17.11
N ALA A 152 18.57 7.34 17.30
CA ALA A 152 19.38 8.50 17.63
C ALA A 152 19.39 9.54 16.50
N LEU A 153 19.53 9.08 15.24
CA LEU A 153 19.48 9.95 14.07
C LEU A 153 18.09 10.59 13.89
N ILE A 154 17.01 9.81 14.07
CA ILE A 154 15.63 10.33 14.02
C ILE A 154 15.40 11.37 15.12
N ARG A 155 15.79 11.10 16.38
CA ARG A 155 15.67 12.07 17.48
C ARG A 155 16.46 13.35 17.22
N ALA A 156 17.61 13.24 16.55
CA ALA A 156 18.42 14.38 16.11
C ALA A 156 17.81 15.18 14.94
N GLY A 157 16.65 14.77 14.43
CA GLY A 157 15.93 15.49 13.36
C GLY A 157 16.20 14.98 11.96
N ALA A 158 16.70 13.75 11.76
CA ALA A 158 16.90 13.20 10.43
C ALA A 158 15.62 13.23 9.58
N ASP A 159 15.74 13.70 8.34
CA ASP A 159 14.70 13.54 7.34
C ASP A 159 14.59 12.05 6.95
N VAL A 160 13.55 11.39 7.48
CA VAL A 160 13.27 9.96 7.22
C VAL A 160 12.89 9.68 5.76
N ASN A 161 12.55 10.71 4.98
CA ASN A 161 12.20 10.62 3.56
C ASN A 161 13.34 11.01 2.63
N TYR A 162 14.54 11.24 3.17
CA TYR A 162 15.71 11.57 2.37
C TYR A 162 15.91 10.53 1.25
N GLN A 163 15.99 11.02 0.01
CA GLN A 163 16.25 10.18 -1.15
C GLN A 163 17.72 10.26 -1.51
N GLY A 164 18.46 9.19 -1.21
CA GLY A 164 19.83 9.02 -1.67
C GLY A 164 19.90 8.34 -3.03
N GLU A 165 21.11 8.26 -3.57
CA GLU A 165 21.40 7.66 -4.86
C GLU A 165 22.42 6.54 -4.65
N ASP A 166 22.23 5.41 -5.34
CA ASP A 166 23.18 4.30 -5.33
C ASP A 166 24.26 4.45 -6.41
N THR A 167 25.23 3.54 -6.44
CA THR A 167 26.34 3.58 -7.41
C THR A 167 25.91 3.38 -8.86
N GLN A 168 24.67 2.97 -9.09
CA GLN A 168 24.06 2.80 -10.40
C GLN A 168 23.05 3.91 -10.71
N ASN A 169 23.08 4.99 -9.92
CA ASN A 169 22.20 6.15 -10.04
C ASN A 169 20.71 5.86 -9.77
N TYR A 170 20.36 4.75 -9.12
CA TYR A 170 18.99 4.52 -8.68
C TYR A 170 18.71 5.28 -7.39
N LYS A 171 17.61 6.04 -7.36
CA LYS A 171 17.15 6.65 -6.12
C LYS A 171 16.57 5.61 -5.18
N SER A 172 16.90 5.74 -3.90
CA SER A 172 16.37 4.92 -2.82
C SER A 172 16.15 5.80 -1.58
N CYS A 173 15.43 5.28 -0.59
CA CYS A 173 15.16 5.96 0.66
C CYS A 173 15.30 5.00 1.85
N PRO A 174 15.40 5.50 3.10
CA PRO A 174 15.46 4.67 4.31
C PRO A 174 14.39 3.57 4.36
N LEU A 175 13.13 3.90 4.04
CA LEU A 175 12.03 2.94 4.05
C LEU A 175 12.21 1.84 3.00
N ALA A 176 12.64 2.20 1.78
CA ALA A 176 12.90 1.22 0.72
C ALA A 176 14.00 0.23 1.11
N LEU A 177 15.07 0.71 1.76
CA LEU A 177 16.16 -0.13 2.27
C LEU A 177 15.67 -1.07 3.37
N ALA A 178 14.90 -0.57 4.34
CA ALA A 178 14.35 -1.38 5.42
C ALA A 178 13.43 -2.50 4.91
N VAL A 179 12.54 -2.19 3.96
CA VAL A 179 11.65 -3.18 3.33
C VAL A 179 12.44 -4.17 2.48
N ASN A 180 13.47 -3.74 1.74
CA ASN A 180 14.31 -4.64 0.97
C ASN A 180 15.05 -5.66 1.84
N MET A 181 15.52 -5.22 3.01
CA MET A 181 16.16 -6.06 4.03
C MET A 181 15.18 -6.94 4.81
N GLU A 182 13.86 -6.75 4.63
CA GLU A 182 12.79 -7.38 5.42
C GLU A 182 12.91 -7.11 6.94
N PHE A 183 13.53 -5.99 7.30
CA PHE A 183 13.61 -5.54 8.68
C PHE A 183 12.38 -4.71 9.02
N TYR A 184 11.24 -5.40 9.19
CA TYR A 184 9.94 -4.74 9.35
C TYR A 184 9.84 -3.90 10.62
N GLU A 185 10.55 -4.24 11.70
CA GLU A 185 10.61 -3.38 12.90
C GLU A 185 11.28 -2.03 12.62
N LEU A 186 12.35 -2.01 11.81
CA LEU A 186 12.97 -0.78 11.33
C LEU A 186 12.01 0.00 10.40
N ALA A 187 11.31 -0.70 9.51
CA ALA A 187 10.34 -0.06 8.62
C ALA A 187 9.15 0.53 9.40
N ASP A 188 8.64 -0.17 10.42
CA ASP A 188 7.59 0.30 11.32
C ASP A 188 8.05 1.55 12.10
N LEU A 189 9.32 1.56 12.56
CA LEU A 189 9.92 2.74 13.19
C LEU A 189 9.97 3.94 12.24
N LEU A 190 10.40 3.74 11.00
CA LEU A 190 10.46 4.79 9.99
C LEU A 190 9.06 5.34 9.66
N ILE A 191 8.08 4.46 9.44
CA ILE A 191 6.68 4.83 9.17
C ILE A 191 6.08 5.60 10.36
N ALA A 192 6.32 5.13 11.59
CA ALA A 192 5.87 5.84 12.79
C ALA A 192 6.44 7.25 12.91
N ASN A 193 7.61 7.52 12.33
CA ASN A 193 8.26 8.82 12.30
C ASN A 193 8.07 9.58 10.98
N GLY A 194 7.09 9.18 10.16
CA GLY A 194 6.65 9.96 8.99
C GLY A 194 7.28 9.55 7.66
N ALA A 195 7.85 8.34 7.56
CA ALA A 195 8.28 7.82 6.26
C ALA A 195 7.07 7.63 5.32
N ASP A 196 7.19 8.14 4.10
CA ASP A 196 6.16 8.08 3.07
C ASP A 196 6.21 6.72 2.36
N VAL A 197 5.18 5.91 2.61
CA VAL A 197 5.00 4.58 2.01
C VAL A 197 4.73 4.66 0.49
N ASN A 198 4.22 5.80 0.02
CA ASN A 198 3.88 6.07 -1.37
C ASN A 198 4.93 6.92 -2.11
N VAL A 199 6.12 7.03 -1.52
CA VAL A 199 7.23 7.78 -2.13
C VAL A 199 7.51 7.29 -3.56
N GLU A 200 7.56 8.23 -4.50
CA GLU A 200 8.03 7.97 -5.86
C GLU A 200 9.56 8.08 -5.90
N LEU A 201 10.20 6.98 -6.27
CA LEU A 201 11.63 6.91 -6.55
C LEU A 201 11.86 7.01 -8.05
N LYS A 202 12.97 7.67 -8.43
CA LYS A 202 13.37 7.81 -9.83
C LYS A 202 14.47 6.82 -10.17
N GLU A 203 14.25 6.06 -11.24
CA GLU A 203 15.27 5.27 -11.92
C GLU A 203 16.02 6.18 -12.88
N ASN A 204 17.35 6.24 -12.77
CA ASN A 204 18.16 6.93 -13.76
C ASN A 204 18.45 6.00 -14.94
N GLY A 205 18.05 6.44 -16.13
CA GLY A 205 18.18 5.77 -17.43
C GLY A 205 17.60 6.68 -18.53
N LYS A 206 17.75 6.32 -19.82
CA LYS A 206 17.31 7.19 -20.96
C LYS A 206 15.85 7.69 -20.88
N ILE A 207 15.01 7.00 -20.11
CA ILE A 207 13.57 7.28 -19.96
C ILE A 207 13.20 7.77 -18.54
N GLY A 208 14.10 7.65 -17.56
CA GLY A 208 14.01 8.27 -16.23
C GLY A 208 12.83 7.87 -15.35
N ASN A 209 12.37 6.60 -15.37
CA ASN A 209 11.08 6.16 -14.81
C ASN A 209 10.89 6.41 -13.32
N SER A 210 9.70 6.85 -12.93
CA SER A 210 9.26 6.96 -11.55
C SER A 210 8.48 5.71 -11.15
N PHE A 211 8.75 5.19 -9.96
CA PHE A 211 8.11 3.99 -9.44
C PHE A 211 7.81 4.18 -7.94
N SER A 212 6.63 3.73 -7.50
CA SER A 212 6.33 3.62 -6.07
C SER A 212 7.08 2.45 -5.45
N LEU A 213 7.26 2.45 -4.14
CA LEU A 213 7.84 1.31 -3.41
C LEU A 213 7.10 0.00 -3.73
N LEU A 214 5.76 0.05 -3.78
CA LEU A 214 4.93 -1.11 -4.10
C LEU A 214 5.21 -1.65 -5.51
N SER A 215 5.33 -0.76 -6.50
CA SER A 215 5.54 -1.14 -7.89
C SER A 215 6.90 -1.82 -8.15
N ARG A 216 7.89 -1.64 -7.27
CA ARG A 216 9.21 -2.30 -7.37
C ARG A 216 9.10 -3.81 -7.27
N TYR A 217 8.13 -4.31 -6.51
CA TYR A 217 7.97 -5.74 -6.23
C TYR A 217 7.00 -6.42 -7.22
N SER A 218 6.63 -5.75 -8.31
CA SER A 218 5.81 -6.36 -9.36
C SER A 218 6.57 -7.38 -10.21
N ASN A 219 7.90 -7.35 -10.28
CA ASN A 219 8.63 -8.13 -11.30
C ASN A 219 9.31 -9.40 -10.78
N ASP A 220 9.70 -9.48 -9.50
CA ASP A 220 10.36 -10.67 -8.93
C ASP A 220 10.20 -10.74 -7.40
N TYR A 221 9.17 -11.50 -6.97
CA TYR A 221 8.89 -12.02 -5.62
C TYR A 221 9.83 -11.58 -4.49
N PRO A 222 9.34 -10.74 -3.58
CA PRO A 222 8.57 -11.37 -2.51
C PRO A 222 7.26 -10.64 -2.19
N LEU A 223 6.15 -11.33 -2.42
CA LEU A 223 4.79 -10.87 -2.05
C LEU A 223 4.69 -10.41 -0.59
N SER A 224 5.54 -10.91 0.30
CA SER A 224 5.63 -10.43 1.70
C SER A 224 5.93 -8.93 1.78
N LYS A 225 6.86 -8.41 0.96
CA LYS A 225 7.19 -6.97 0.92
C LYS A 225 6.06 -6.14 0.36
N ALA A 226 5.44 -6.60 -0.73
CA ALA A 226 4.27 -5.93 -1.31
C ALA A 226 3.10 -5.91 -0.31
N LYS A 227 2.85 -7.03 0.37
CA LYS A 227 1.82 -7.14 1.40
C LYS A 227 2.11 -6.22 2.57
N TYR A 228 3.34 -6.20 3.07
CA TYR A 228 3.75 -5.28 4.14
C TYR A 228 3.51 -3.82 3.75
N LEU A 229 3.84 -3.41 2.52
CA LEU A 229 3.61 -2.05 2.05
C LEU A 229 2.12 -1.72 1.96
N LEU A 230 1.30 -2.64 1.43
CA LEU A 230 -0.15 -2.49 1.35
C LEU A 230 -0.82 -2.44 2.73
N GLU A 231 -0.36 -3.27 3.67
CA GLU A 231 -0.74 -3.19 5.09
C GLU A 231 -0.42 -1.82 5.69
N ASN A 232 0.63 -1.15 5.24
CA ASN A 232 1.03 0.15 5.73
C ASN A 232 0.55 1.33 4.84
N GLY A 233 -0.40 1.10 3.92
CA GLY A 233 -1.06 2.17 3.18
C GLY A 233 -0.45 2.53 1.83
N ALA A 234 0.34 1.63 1.24
CA ALA A 234 0.69 1.75 -0.17
C ALA A 234 -0.56 1.80 -1.05
N ASP A 235 -0.54 2.65 -2.07
CA ASP A 235 -1.63 2.81 -3.02
C ASP A 235 -1.67 1.61 -4.00
N PRO A 236 -2.67 0.71 -3.89
CA PRO A 236 -2.81 -0.43 -4.79
C PRO A 236 -3.16 -0.01 -6.22
N ASP A 237 -3.61 1.24 -6.39
CA ASP A 237 -4.08 1.82 -7.62
C ASP A 237 -3.03 2.73 -8.29
N TYR A 238 -1.77 2.68 -7.81
CA TYR A 238 -0.66 3.46 -8.34
C TYR A 238 -0.54 3.30 -9.87
N VAL A 239 -0.32 4.42 -10.54
CA VAL A 239 -0.15 4.48 -12.00
C VAL A 239 1.29 4.82 -12.33
N ARG A 240 1.95 3.91 -13.06
CA ARG A 240 3.34 4.06 -13.50
C ARG A 240 3.45 5.19 -14.53
N ASP A 241 4.67 5.69 -14.76
CA ASP A 241 4.95 6.69 -15.80
C ASP A 241 4.48 6.28 -17.21
N SER A 242 4.44 4.97 -17.48
CA SER A 242 3.92 4.38 -18.72
C SER A 242 2.40 4.47 -18.86
N GLY A 243 1.67 4.96 -17.85
CA GLY A 243 0.22 5.04 -17.81
C GLY A 243 -0.46 3.77 -17.31
N TYR A 244 0.30 2.73 -16.94
CA TYR A 244 -0.24 1.45 -16.46
C TYR A 244 -0.55 1.51 -14.96
N PRO A 245 -1.82 1.32 -14.53
CA PRO A 245 -2.14 0.93 -13.17
C PRO A 245 -1.46 -0.39 -12.82
N LEU A 246 -1.11 -0.59 -11.54
CA LEU A 246 -0.50 -1.83 -11.07
C LEU A 246 -1.32 -3.08 -11.40
N LEU A 247 -2.64 -3.00 -11.24
CA LEU A 247 -3.52 -4.13 -11.53
C LEU A 247 -3.57 -4.49 -13.03
N VAL A 248 -3.55 -3.48 -13.91
CA VAL A 248 -3.48 -3.70 -15.37
C VAL A 248 -2.16 -4.36 -15.76
N TRP A 249 -1.05 -3.93 -15.13
CA TRP A 249 0.26 -4.56 -15.32
C TRP A 249 0.26 -6.02 -14.85
N ALA A 250 -0.18 -6.26 -13.61
CA ALA A 250 -0.27 -7.61 -13.03
C ALA A 250 -1.09 -8.54 -13.92
N ALA A 251 -2.24 -8.07 -14.41
CA ALA A 251 -3.13 -8.84 -15.27
C ALA A 251 -2.51 -9.18 -16.63
N ARG A 252 -1.84 -8.21 -17.28
CA ARG A 252 -1.11 -8.46 -18.54
C ARG A 252 -0.05 -9.54 -18.39
N HIS A 253 0.63 -9.58 -17.26
CA HIS A 253 1.73 -10.51 -17.01
C HIS A 253 1.29 -11.79 -16.28
N GLY A 254 -0.02 -12.00 -16.05
CA GLY A 254 -0.53 -13.20 -15.38
C GLY A 254 -0.05 -13.33 -13.92
N GLN A 255 0.22 -12.22 -13.24
CA GLN A 255 0.72 -12.23 -11.86
C GLN A 255 -0.43 -12.41 -10.88
N LYS A 256 -1.02 -13.62 -10.84
CA LYS A 256 -2.25 -13.90 -10.11
C LYS A 256 -2.16 -13.59 -8.62
N GLU A 257 -1.03 -13.88 -7.96
CA GLU A 257 -0.88 -13.61 -6.53
C GLU A 257 -0.75 -12.12 -6.23
N PHE A 258 -0.03 -11.38 -7.07
CA PHE A 258 0.08 -9.92 -6.92
C PHE A 258 -1.25 -9.24 -7.25
N ALA A 259 -1.96 -9.68 -8.29
CA ALA A 259 -3.30 -9.20 -8.63
C ALA A 259 -4.31 -9.46 -7.50
N ALA A 260 -4.30 -10.67 -6.93
CA ALA A 260 -5.13 -11.02 -5.77
C ALA A 260 -4.84 -10.08 -4.59
N LEU A 261 -3.56 -9.84 -4.31
CA LEU A 261 -3.14 -8.95 -3.23
C LEU A 261 -3.57 -7.50 -3.46
N LEU A 262 -3.44 -6.96 -4.68
CA LEU A 262 -3.92 -5.62 -5.00
C LEU A 262 -5.44 -5.49 -4.81
N LEU A 263 -6.20 -6.48 -5.29
CA LEU A 263 -7.66 -6.53 -5.16
C LEU A 263 -8.13 -6.67 -3.70
N GLU A 264 -7.44 -7.48 -2.89
CA GLU A 264 -7.69 -7.63 -1.45
C GLU A 264 -7.51 -6.29 -0.71
N TYR A 265 -6.59 -5.43 -1.18
CA TYR A 265 -6.31 -4.12 -0.60
C TYR A 265 -7.05 -2.98 -1.31
N GLY A 266 -8.00 -3.31 -2.19
CA GLY A 266 -8.96 -2.36 -2.74
C GLY A 266 -8.53 -1.66 -4.03
N ALA A 267 -7.65 -2.27 -4.83
CA ALA A 267 -7.45 -1.84 -6.22
C ALA A 267 -8.79 -1.85 -6.97
N ASP A 268 -9.03 -0.81 -7.77
CA ASP A 268 -10.19 -0.72 -8.63
C ASP A 268 -10.03 -1.67 -9.84
N PRO A 269 -10.84 -2.74 -9.96
CA PRO A 269 -10.73 -3.70 -11.05
C PRO A 269 -10.99 -3.09 -12.44
N ASP A 270 -11.71 -1.97 -12.50
CA ASP A 270 -12.08 -1.27 -13.72
C ASP A 270 -11.19 -0.05 -14.00
N LYS A 271 -10.16 0.16 -13.19
CA LYS A 271 -9.19 1.24 -13.42
C LYS A 271 -8.50 1.02 -14.75
N THR A 272 -8.75 1.95 -15.67
CA THR A 272 -8.22 1.87 -17.03
C THR A 272 -6.82 2.43 -17.11
N LEU A 273 -6.05 1.93 -18.06
CA LEU A 273 -4.80 2.54 -18.48
C LEU A 273 -5.01 4.03 -18.83
N THR A 274 -4.18 4.91 -18.27
CA THR A 274 -4.28 6.37 -18.44
C THR A 274 -3.27 6.89 -19.45
N LEU A 275 -3.35 8.19 -19.75
CA LEU A 275 -2.27 8.83 -20.50
C LEU A 275 -0.95 8.68 -19.75
N PRO A 276 0.14 8.29 -20.42
CA PRO A 276 1.45 8.23 -19.80
C PRO A 276 1.88 9.60 -19.29
N ARG A 277 2.57 9.64 -18.16
CA ARG A 277 3.13 10.88 -17.61
C ARG A 277 4.29 11.40 -18.47
N LYS A 278 4.85 10.55 -19.33
CA LYS A 278 5.96 10.90 -20.23
C LYS A 278 5.61 10.71 -21.70
N LYS A 279 6.05 11.68 -22.51
CA LYS A 279 5.74 11.79 -23.94
C LYS A 279 6.31 10.65 -24.80
N ASN A 280 7.31 9.93 -24.31
CA ASN A 280 7.96 8.86 -25.06
C ASN A 280 7.22 7.51 -24.96
N TYR A 281 6.21 7.41 -24.10
CA TYR A 281 5.31 6.27 -24.07
C TYR A 281 4.12 6.53 -25.00
N LYS A 282 3.76 5.53 -25.80
CA LYS A 282 2.51 5.57 -26.56
C LYS A 282 1.34 5.52 -25.58
N PRO A 283 0.32 6.38 -25.74
CA PRO A 283 -0.89 6.26 -24.96
C PRO A 283 -1.53 4.89 -25.24
N GLY A 284 -1.85 4.15 -24.19
CA GLY A 284 -2.52 2.87 -24.38
C GLY A 284 -4.00 3.06 -24.72
N ASN A 285 -4.68 1.95 -24.96
CA ASN A 285 -6.03 1.91 -25.52
C ASN A 285 -7.11 2.06 -24.43
N GLY A 286 -6.79 2.61 -23.25
CA GLY A 286 -7.74 2.68 -22.13
C GLY A 286 -8.20 1.30 -21.65
N GLU A 287 -7.36 0.27 -21.79
CA GLU A 287 -7.70 -1.08 -21.36
C GLU A 287 -7.83 -1.22 -19.84
N THR A 288 -8.78 -2.04 -19.39
CA THR A 288 -8.90 -2.53 -18.00
C THR A 288 -7.98 -3.72 -17.77
N ALA A 289 -7.88 -4.16 -16.51
CA ALA A 289 -7.13 -5.36 -16.14
C ALA A 289 -7.67 -6.62 -16.84
N LEU A 290 -8.99 -6.76 -16.95
CA LEU A 290 -9.62 -7.92 -17.60
C LEU A 290 -9.32 -7.95 -19.10
N TRP A 291 -9.38 -6.78 -19.76
CA TRP A 291 -8.97 -6.66 -21.16
C TRP A 291 -7.49 -6.98 -21.34
N ALA A 292 -6.63 -6.49 -20.43
CA ALA A 292 -5.19 -6.71 -20.50
C ALA A 292 -4.81 -8.19 -20.32
N ALA A 293 -5.49 -8.92 -19.44
CA ALA A 293 -5.34 -10.38 -19.31
C ALA A 293 -5.71 -11.09 -20.62
N ALA A 294 -6.87 -10.75 -21.20
CA ALA A 294 -7.35 -11.34 -22.45
C ALA A 294 -6.42 -11.06 -23.65
N ASN A 295 -5.74 -9.90 -23.65
CA ASN A 295 -4.81 -9.50 -24.72
C ASN A 295 -3.33 -9.79 -24.40
N SER A 296 -3.03 -10.54 -23.33
CA SER A 296 -1.64 -10.89 -23.00
C SER A 296 -0.99 -11.76 -24.09
N THR A 297 0.30 -11.54 -24.35
CA THR A 297 1.12 -12.36 -25.27
C THR A 297 2.14 -13.23 -24.54
N ASN A 298 2.44 -12.93 -23.27
CA ASN A 298 3.65 -13.44 -22.60
C ASN A 298 3.32 -14.25 -21.33
N ALA A 299 2.07 -14.29 -20.91
CA ALA A 299 1.64 -15.03 -19.72
C ALA A 299 0.91 -16.32 -20.10
N LYS A 300 1.03 -17.33 -19.23
CA LYS A 300 0.41 -18.64 -19.39
C LYS A 300 -1.10 -18.56 -19.17
N ASP A 301 -1.84 -19.34 -19.95
CA ASP A 301 -3.31 -19.34 -19.91
C ASP A 301 -3.89 -19.61 -18.51
N PRO A 302 -3.41 -20.61 -17.73
CA PRO A 302 -3.94 -20.85 -16.38
C PRO A 302 -3.79 -19.66 -15.44
N ASP A 303 -2.71 -18.89 -15.56
CA ASP A 303 -2.48 -17.72 -14.71
C ASP A 303 -3.39 -16.55 -15.12
N LEU A 304 -3.63 -16.39 -16.41
CA LEU A 304 -4.55 -15.39 -16.94
C LEU A 304 -6.01 -15.71 -16.61
N GLU A 305 -6.38 -16.99 -16.67
CA GLU A 305 -7.69 -17.50 -16.22
C GLU A 305 -7.90 -17.26 -14.72
N ALA A 306 -6.87 -17.50 -13.90
CA ALA A 306 -6.91 -17.19 -12.48
C ALA A 306 -7.10 -15.68 -12.22
N VAL A 307 -6.36 -14.82 -12.92
CA VAL A 307 -6.55 -13.37 -12.84
C VAL A 307 -7.96 -12.96 -13.25
N ALA A 308 -8.49 -13.49 -14.36
CA ALA A 308 -9.83 -13.14 -14.82
C ALA A 308 -10.91 -13.52 -13.80
N ASN A 309 -10.80 -14.71 -13.19
CA ASN A 309 -11.71 -15.12 -12.12
C ASN A 309 -11.62 -14.20 -10.90
N LEU A 310 -10.41 -13.80 -10.48
CA LEU A 310 -10.23 -12.85 -9.37
C LEU A 310 -10.89 -11.50 -9.67
N LEU A 311 -10.69 -10.96 -10.89
CA LEU A 311 -11.31 -9.71 -11.32
C LEU A 311 -12.84 -9.79 -11.31
N ILE A 312 -13.41 -10.88 -11.84
CA ILE A 312 -14.87 -11.11 -11.84
C ILE A 312 -15.41 -11.22 -10.41
N GLN A 313 -14.72 -11.95 -9.52
CA GLN A 313 -15.08 -12.06 -8.10
C GLN A 313 -15.08 -10.69 -7.40
N HIS A 314 -14.16 -9.81 -7.79
CA HIS A 314 -14.08 -8.43 -7.32
C HIS A 314 -14.96 -7.44 -8.11
N LYS A 315 -15.92 -7.94 -8.89
CA LYS A 315 -16.95 -7.17 -9.62
C LYS A 315 -16.42 -6.29 -10.76
N ALA A 316 -15.34 -6.72 -11.43
CA ALA A 316 -14.92 -6.10 -12.69
C ALA A 316 -16.08 -6.08 -13.71
N ASP A 317 -16.24 -4.97 -14.44
CA ASP A 317 -17.16 -4.88 -15.56
C ASP A 317 -16.65 -5.70 -16.74
N VAL A 318 -17.23 -6.89 -16.91
CA VAL A 318 -16.87 -7.83 -17.98
C VAL A 318 -17.16 -7.31 -19.39
N ASN A 319 -18.00 -6.28 -19.51
CA ASN A 319 -18.40 -5.67 -20.77
C ASN A 319 -17.73 -4.31 -21.03
N ARG A 320 -16.82 -3.88 -20.14
CA ARG A 320 -16.11 -2.61 -20.29
C ARG A 320 -15.34 -2.59 -21.62
N ARG A 321 -15.54 -1.52 -22.38
CA ARG A 321 -14.87 -1.29 -23.65
C ARG A 321 -13.61 -0.46 -23.48
N ALA A 322 -12.57 -0.86 -24.20
CA ALA A 322 -11.40 -0.03 -24.44
C ALA A 322 -11.73 1.10 -25.45
N ARG A 323 -10.79 2.03 -25.69
CA ARG A 323 -10.97 3.19 -26.58
C ARG A 323 -11.25 2.81 -28.02
N ASP A 324 -10.71 1.68 -28.49
CA ASP A 324 -11.02 1.11 -29.81
C ASP A 324 -12.36 0.36 -29.86
N GLY A 325 -13.16 0.43 -28.79
CA GLY A 325 -14.50 -0.16 -28.70
C GLY A 325 -14.52 -1.65 -28.37
N THR A 326 -13.35 -2.29 -28.24
CA THR A 326 -13.32 -3.74 -27.98
C THR A 326 -13.45 -4.10 -26.51
N THR A 327 -14.06 -5.25 -26.27
CA THR A 327 -14.26 -5.87 -24.95
C THR A 327 -13.15 -6.89 -24.64
N ALA A 328 -13.07 -7.33 -23.38
CA ALA A 328 -12.19 -8.43 -23.01
C ALA A 328 -12.53 -9.74 -23.77
N LEU A 329 -13.83 -9.99 -24.04
CA LEU A 329 -14.26 -11.18 -24.79
C LEU A 329 -13.78 -11.13 -26.25
N ASP A 330 -13.83 -9.97 -26.91
CA ASP A 330 -13.29 -9.81 -28.26
C ASP A 330 -11.81 -10.19 -28.32
N ARG A 331 -11.03 -9.77 -27.30
CA ARG A 331 -9.59 -10.06 -27.22
C ARG A 331 -9.31 -11.52 -26.94
N ALA A 332 -10.06 -12.15 -26.03
CA ALA A 332 -9.92 -13.56 -25.72
C ALA A 332 -10.18 -14.44 -26.95
N ILE A 333 -11.22 -14.12 -27.73
CA ILE A 333 -11.54 -14.81 -29.00
C ILE A 333 -10.43 -14.59 -30.02
N ALA A 334 -9.99 -13.34 -30.24
CA ALA A 334 -8.94 -13.02 -31.21
C ALA A 334 -7.60 -13.72 -30.89
N ARG A 335 -7.32 -13.94 -29.60
CA ARG A 335 -6.13 -14.66 -29.13
C ARG A 335 -6.32 -16.17 -29.01
N LYS A 336 -7.49 -16.70 -29.36
CA LYS A 336 -7.83 -18.14 -29.27
C LYS A 336 -7.64 -18.71 -27.85
N ARG A 337 -8.03 -17.94 -26.83
CA ARG A 337 -7.89 -18.28 -25.41
C ARG A 337 -9.16 -18.95 -24.89
N ASP A 338 -9.39 -20.21 -25.28
CA ASP A 338 -10.67 -20.90 -25.09
C ASP A 338 -11.12 -20.99 -23.62
N GLY A 339 -10.19 -21.15 -22.67
CA GLY A 339 -10.49 -21.12 -21.24
C GLY A 339 -11.01 -19.76 -20.77
N LEU A 340 -10.34 -18.67 -21.16
CA LEU A 340 -10.81 -17.32 -20.88
C LEU A 340 -12.13 -16.99 -21.56
N VAL A 341 -12.35 -17.44 -22.79
CA VAL A 341 -13.64 -17.27 -23.49
C VAL A 341 -14.77 -17.91 -22.68
N ARG A 342 -14.56 -19.13 -22.17
CA ARG A 342 -15.55 -19.81 -21.32
C ARG A 342 -15.83 -19.04 -20.03
N ILE A 343 -14.79 -18.61 -19.32
CA ILE A 343 -14.91 -17.84 -18.06
C ILE A 343 -15.69 -16.54 -18.29
N LEU A 344 -15.31 -15.77 -19.32
CA LEU A 344 -15.94 -14.49 -19.63
C LEU A 344 -17.42 -14.67 -20.01
N LYS A 345 -17.74 -15.63 -20.88
CA LYS A 345 -19.14 -15.92 -21.24
C LYS A 345 -19.97 -16.37 -20.05
N ALA A 346 -19.41 -17.21 -19.17
CA ALA A 346 -20.09 -17.64 -17.94
C ALA A 346 -20.39 -16.46 -17.00
N ALA A 347 -19.54 -15.43 -17.01
CA ALA A 347 -19.75 -14.18 -16.27
C ALA A 347 -20.66 -13.16 -16.99
N GLY A 348 -21.26 -13.51 -18.13
CA GLY A 348 -22.16 -12.63 -18.88
C GLY A 348 -21.45 -11.61 -19.78
N ALA A 349 -20.18 -11.84 -20.13
CA ALA A 349 -19.48 -11.02 -21.10
C ALA A 349 -20.09 -11.17 -22.50
N LYS A 350 -20.20 -10.05 -23.19
CA LYS A 350 -20.65 -9.91 -24.57
C LYS A 350 -19.52 -9.37 -25.41
N THR A 351 -19.49 -9.76 -26.68
CA THR A 351 -18.60 -9.12 -27.67
C THR A 351 -19.01 -7.66 -27.87
N SER A 352 -18.13 -6.85 -28.47
CA SER A 352 -18.45 -5.47 -28.85
C SER A 352 -19.64 -5.37 -29.81
N LYS A 353 -19.89 -6.42 -30.61
CA LYS A 353 -21.07 -6.49 -31.51
C LYS A 353 -22.37 -6.78 -30.75
N GLU A 354 -22.31 -7.59 -29.70
CA GLU A 354 -23.48 -8.03 -28.92
C GLU A 354 -23.89 -7.04 -27.82
N SER A 355 -22.97 -6.20 -27.35
CA SER A 355 -23.19 -5.33 -26.19
C SER A 355 -24.04 -4.08 -26.47
N GLY A 356 -24.50 -3.82 -27.71
CA GLY A 356 -25.23 -2.60 -28.06
C GLY A 356 -24.34 -1.34 -27.96
N LYS A 357 -24.73 -0.20 -28.52
CA LYS A 357 -23.93 1.03 -28.37
C LYS A 357 -24.04 1.62 -26.99
#